data_AF-A0A1G3I0T3-F1
#
_entry.id   AF-A0A1G3I0T3-F1
#
_cell.length_a   1.000
_cell.length_b   1.000
_cell.length_c   1.000
_cell.angle_alpha   90.00
_cell.angle_beta   90.00
_cell.angle_gamma   90.00
#
_symmetry.space_group_name_H-M   'P 1'
#
loop_
_entity.id
_entity.type
_entity.pdbx_description
1 polymer ?
#
loop_
_entity_poly.entity_id
_entity_poly.type
_entity_poly.pdbx_seq_one_letter_code
_entity_poly.pdbx_strand_id
1 'polypeptide(L)'
;LVLLVIFMVTAPLLTVGVQVDLPKTKANVLQGQDEPLAISVDAKGIIFLQNTEIELEALVPRLMAITKNNPDARIFVRGDAAIPYGKVMEVMGLVNAAGYRKVALVTQQQHGATTKKARKAAAK
;
A
#
# COMPACT_ATOMS: atom_id res chain seq x y z
N LEU A 1 44.28 -59.53 1.93
CA LEU A 1 42.85 -59.14 1.90
C LEU A 1 42.58 -57.71 2.42
N VAL A 2 43.44 -57.15 3.28
CA VAL A 2 43.25 -55.82 3.92
C VAL A 2 43.28 -54.62 2.94
N LEU A 3 44.09 -54.68 1.88
CA LEU A 3 44.28 -53.56 0.94
C LEU A 3 43.03 -53.25 0.08
N LEU A 4 42.20 -54.26 -0.18
CA LEU A 4 40.96 -54.15 -0.97
C LEU A 4 39.88 -53.35 -0.26
N VAL A 5 39.85 -53.43 1.07
CA VAL A 5 38.81 -52.79 1.88
C VAL A 5 39.04 -51.29 2.00
N ILE A 6 40.30 -50.83 1.93
CA ILE A 6 40.65 -49.41 2.07
C ILE A 6 40.24 -48.61 0.82
N PHE A 7 40.42 -49.18 -0.38
CA PHE A 7 39.99 -48.56 -1.64
C PHE A 7 38.46 -48.51 -1.81
N MET A 8 37.72 -49.38 -1.13
CA MET A 8 36.25 -49.35 -1.14
C MET A 8 35.68 -48.18 -0.33
N VAL A 9 36.45 -47.57 0.58
CA VAL A 9 35.95 -46.65 1.61
C VAL A 9 36.27 -45.16 1.30
N THR A 10 36.99 -44.86 0.22
CA THR A 10 37.50 -43.50 -0.07
C THR A 10 36.66 -42.67 -1.04
N ALA A 11 35.33 -42.62 -0.88
CA ALA A 11 34.52 -41.54 -1.46
C ALA A 11 34.02 -40.59 -0.35
N PRO A 12 34.87 -39.70 0.20
CA PRO A 12 34.41 -38.67 1.11
C PRO A 12 33.89 -37.49 0.28
N LEU A 13 32.67 -37.60 -0.26
CA LEU A 13 31.97 -36.40 -0.69
C LEU A 13 31.35 -35.73 0.54
N LEU A 14 32.16 -34.86 1.13
CA LEU A 14 31.72 -33.75 1.95
C LEU A 14 30.88 -32.82 1.09
N THR A 15 29.57 -33.01 1.12
CA THR A 15 28.63 -31.94 0.79
C THR A 15 27.95 -31.53 2.08
N VAL A 16 28.46 -30.46 2.69
CA VAL A 16 27.69 -29.63 3.62
C VAL A 16 26.60 -28.94 2.80
N GLY A 17 25.58 -29.70 2.45
CA GLY A 17 24.28 -29.15 2.10
C GLY A 17 23.59 -28.86 3.41
N VAL A 18 23.68 -27.62 3.90
CA VAL A 18 22.65 -27.12 4.81
C VAL A 18 21.35 -27.23 4.02
N GLN A 19 20.55 -28.26 4.31
CA GLN A 19 19.16 -28.28 3.86
C GLN A 19 18.53 -27.06 4.51
N VAL A 20 18.23 -26.12 3.63
CA VAL A 20 17.72 -24.82 3.98
C VAL A 20 16.35 -25.05 4.62
N ASP A 21 16.30 -24.96 5.95
CA ASP A 21 15.10 -24.60 6.68
C ASP A 21 14.76 -23.16 6.29
N LEU A 22 14.20 -23.01 5.09
CA LEU A 22 13.32 -21.89 4.86
C LEU A 22 11.96 -22.42 5.32
N PRO A 23 11.50 -22.06 6.55
CA PRO A 23 10.11 -22.25 6.85
C PRO A 23 9.34 -21.70 5.66
N LYS A 24 8.36 -22.47 5.17
CA LYS A 24 7.22 -21.88 4.49
C LYS A 24 6.46 -21.04 5.53
N THR A 25 7.11 -20.08 6.18
CA THR A 25 6.49 -18.81 6.39
C THR A 25 6.12 -18.39 4.99
N LYS A 26 4.88 -18.72 4.60
CA LYS A 26 4.00 -17.79 3.90
C LYS A 26 4.59 -16.45 4.21
N ALA A 27 5.23 -15.82 3.24
CA ALA A 27 5.78 -14.51 3.46
C ALA A 27 4.66 -13.80 4.21
N ASN A 28 4.91 -13.48 5.48
CA ASN A 28 4.39 -12.25 5.97
C ASN A 28 5.20 -11.29 5.09
N VAL A 29 4.78 -11.13 3.82
CA VAL A 29 4.51 -9.81 3.29
C VAL A 29 3.89 -9.19 4.51
N LEU A 30 4.71 -8.41 5.20
CA LEU A 30 4.22 -7.50 6.18
C LEU A 30 3.11 -6.83 5.40
N GLN A 31 1.87 -7.25 5.63
CA GLN A 31 0.67 -6.63 5.09
C GLN A 31 0.52 -5.31 5.86
N GLY A 32 1.63 -4.56 6.00
CA GLY A 32 1.68 -3.13 6.22
C GLY A 32 1.57 -2.39 4.89
N GLN A 33 1.08 -3.07 3.84
CA GLN A 33 0.29 -2.41 2.82
C GLN A 33 -1.13 -2.27 3.40
N ASP A 34 -1.29 -1.40 4.41
CA ASP A 34 -2.57 -0.72 4.58
C ASP A 34 -2.77 0.02 3.27
N GLU A 35 -3.50 -0.64 2.36
CA GLU A 35 -3.79 -0.14 1.04
C GLU A 35 -4.58 1.15 1.26
N PRO A 36 -4.04 2.28 0.79
CA PRO A 36 -4.56 3.56 1.22
C PRO A 36 -5.98 3.74 0.70
N LEU A 37 -6.89 4.06 1.61
CA LEU A 37 -8.29 4.26 1.27
C LEU A 37 -8.44 5.57 0.53
N ALA A 38 -9.00 5.52 -0.67
CA ALA A 38 -9.29 6.71 -1.43
C ALA A 38 -10.76 7.09 -1.30
N ILE A 39 -11.03 8.32 -0.89
CA ILE A 39 -12.35 8.94 -0.89
C ILE A 39 -12.35 9.96 -2.02
N SER A 40 -13.21 9.82 -3.00
CA SER A 40 -13.37 10.79 -4.08
C SER A 40 -14.69 11.53 -3.92
N VAL A 41 -14.70 12.82 -4.19
CA VAL A 41 -15.92 13.62 -4.27
C VAL A 41 -16.10 14.03 -5.73
N ASP A 42 -17.30 13.84 -6.27
CA ASP A 42 -17.65 14.25 -7.64
C ASP A 42 -18.17 15.71 -7.68
N ALA A 43 -18.26 16.31 -8.87
CA ALA A 43 -18.80 17.65 -9.11
C ALA A 43 -20.22 17.85 -8.55
N LYS A 44 -21.02 16.78 -8.49
CA LYS A 44 -22.36 16.78 -7.89
C LYS A 44 -22.35 16.70 -6.36
N GLY A 45 -21.17 16.57 -5.74
CA GLY A 45 -21.01 16.37 -4.31
C GLY A 45 -21.32 14.95 -3.84
N ILE A 46 -21.34 13.97 -4.75
CA ILE A 46 -21.49 12.54 -4.46
C ILE A 46 -20.15 12.01 -3.97
N ILE A 47 -20.18 11.17 -2.94
CA ILE A 47 -18.98 10.63 -2.30
C ILE A 47 -18.79 9.19 -2.74
N PHE A 48 -17.56 8.89 -3.14
CA PHE A 48 -17.15 7.56 -3.54
C PHE A 48 -16.05 7.10 -2.61
N LEU A 49 -16.20 5.91 -2.05
CA LEU A 49 -15.13 5.21 -1.35
C LEU A 49 -14.55 4.18 -2.32
N GLN A 50 -13.33 4.44 -2.78
CA GLN A 50 -12.66 3.75 -3.88
C GLN A 50 -13.46 3.80 -5.18
N ASN A 51 -14.38 2.84 -5.36
CA ASN A 51 -15.23 2.67 -6.54
C ASN A 51 -16.71 2.50 -6.18
N THR A 52 -17.07 2.63 -4.91
CA THR A 52 -18.43 2.46 -4.41
C THR A 52 -19.00 3.80 -4.00
N GLU A 53 -20.15 4.15 -4.57
CA GLU A 53 -20.94 5.30 -4.13
C GLU A 53 -21.46 5.05 -2.72
N ILE A 54 -21.26 6.02 -1.84
CA ILE A 54 -21.78 5.98 -0.47
C ILE A 54 -22.30 7.35 -0.05
N GLU A 55 -23.26 7.33 0.85
CA GLU A 55 -23.76 8.55 1.49
C GLU A 55 -22.78 9.05 2.55
N LEU A 56 -22.82 10.36 2.83
CA LEU A 56 -21.96 11.03 3.81
C LEU A 56 -22.08 10.40 5.21
N GLU A 57 -23.29 10.00 5.60
CA GLU A 57 -23.58 9.36 6.90
C GLU A 57 -23.01 7.94 6.98
N ALA A 58 -22.98 7.22 5.85
CA ALA A 58 -22.42 5.88 5.75
C ALA A 58 -20.87 5.89 5.65
N LEU A 59 -20.31 7.01 5.18
CA LEU A 59 -19.06 7.63 5.61
C LEU A 59 -18.13 6.82 6.54
N VAL A 60 -18.25 7.24 7.81
CA VAL A 60 -17.50 6.82 8.98
C VAL A 60 -17.68 5.33 9.30
N PRO A 61 -18.90 4.76 9.38
CA PRO A 61 -19.05 3.34 9.71
C PRO A 61 -18.42 2.43 8.65
N ARG A 62 -18.47 2.80 7.36
CA ARG A 62 -17.80 2.04 6.30
C ARG A 62 -16.28 2.14 6.41
N LEU A 63 -15.74 3.33 6.66
CA LEU A 63 -14.32 3.54 6.94
C LEU A 63 -13.85 2.67 8.11
N MET A 64 -14.54 2.72 9.25
CA MET A 64 -14.20 1.92 10.44
C MET A 64 -14.22 0.41 10.17
N ALA A 65 -15.20 -0.07 9.39
CA ALA A 65 -15.28 -1.48 9.01
C ALA A 65 -14.10 -1.92 8.14
N ILE A 66 -13.66 -1.07 7.20
CA ILE A 66 -12.56 -1.40 6.28
C ILE A 66 -11.20 -1.26 6.97
N THR A 67 -11.00 -0.21 7.76
CA THR A 67 -9.76 0.03 8.51
C THR A 67 -9.65 -0.84 9.75
N LYS A 68 -10.70 -1.59 10.11
CA LYS A 68 -10.78 -2.39 11.35
C LYS A 68 -10.49 -1.53 12.60
N ASN A 69 -11.03 -0.30 12.61
CA ASN A 69 -10.76 0.71 13.64
C ASN A 69 -9.28 1.10 13.78
N ASN A 70 -8.49 1.00 12.72
CA ASN A 70 -7.10 1.44 12.72
C ASN A 70 -7.00 2.96 12.44
N PRO A 71 -6.69 3.81 13.44
CA PRO A 71 -6.55 5.26 13.25
C PRO A 71 -5.31 5.65 12.44
N ASP A 72 -4.36 4.72 12.27
CA ASP A 72 -3.14 4.90 11.49
C ASP A 72 -3.31 4.55 10.01
N ALA A 73 -4.52 4.18 9.58
CA ALA A 73 -4.86 3.96 8.19
C ALA A 73 -4.64 5.24 7.37
N ARG A 74 -4.02 5.08 6.20
CA ARG A 74 -3.78 6.19 5.26
C ARG A 74 -5.02 6.42 4.43
N ILE A 75 -5.57 7.64 4.50
CA ILE A 75 -6.75 8.04 3.76
C ILE A 75 -6.38 9.16 2.78
N PHE A 76 -6.66 8.95 1.50
CA PHE A 76 -6.52 9.96 0.47
C PHE A 76 -7.89 10.55 0.13
N VAL A 77 -8.03 11.86 0.24
CA VAL A 77 -9.24 12.56 -0.17
C VAL A 77 -8.98 13.23 -1.51
N ARG A 78 -9.69 12.78 -2.55
CA ARG A 78 -9.66 13.32 -3.89
C ARG A 78 -10.87 14.21 -4.12
N GLY A 79 -10.62 15.41 -4.62
CA GLY A 79 -11.66 16.32 -5.08
C GLY A 79 -11.29 16.84 -6.46
N ASP A 80 -12.29 16.92 -7.33
CA ASP A 80 -12.20 17.69 -8.56
C ASP A 80 -12.01 19.19 -8.22
N ALA A 81 -11.21 19.89 -9.02
CA ALA A 81 -10.93 21.31 -8.88
C ALA A 81 -12.19 22.19 -9.05
N ALA A 82 -13.21 21.68 -9.74
CA ALA A 82 -14.49 22.35 -9.95
C ALA A 82 -15.44 22.25 -8.73
N ILE A 83 -15.11 21.47 -7.70
CA ILE A 83 -15.99 21.23 -6.55
C ILE A 83 -15.91 22.41 -5.58
N PRO A 84 -17.05 22.81 -4.98
CA PRO A 84 -17.04 23.74 -3.86
C PRO A 84 -16.15 23.18 -2.74
N TYR A 85 -15.04 23.86 -2.46
CA TYR A 85 -14.06 23.48 -1.45
C TYR A 85 -14.67 23.05 -0.10
N GLY A 86 -15.84 23.62 0.25
CA GLY A 86 -16.62 23.26 1.44
C GLY A 86 -16.96 21.77 1.57
N LYS A 87 -17.36 21.08 0.50
CA LYS A 87 -17.70 19.64 0.54
C LYS A 87 -16.48 18.78 0.87
N VAL A 88 -15.32 19.15 0.32
CA VAL A 88 -14.06 18.43 0.59
C VAL A 88 -13.63 18.64 2.04
N MET A 89 -13.78 19.86 2.55
CA MET A 89 -13.49 20.19 3.95
C MET A 89 -14.42 19.48 4.94
N GLU A 90 -15.70 19.32 4.60
CA GLU A 90 -16.67 18.56 5.39
C GLU A 90 -16.23 17.09 5.52
N VAL A 91 -15.85 16.45 4.40
CA VAL A 91 -15.32 15.08 4.40
C VAL A 91 -14.03 14.98 5.22
N MET A 92 -13.10 15.92 5.05
CA MET A 92 -11.87 15.97 5.86
C MET A 92 -12.16 16.12 7.35
N GLY A 93 -13.15 16.93 7.71
CA GLY A 93 -13.61 17.13 9.08
C GLY A 93 -14.17 15.85 9.69
N LEU A 94 -15.02 15.12 8.95
CA LEU A 94 -15.58 13.84 9.40
C LEU A 94 -14.50 12.78 9.60
N VAL A 95 -13.55 12.68 8.65
CA VAL A 95 -12.46 11.72 8.74
C VAL A 95 -11.54 12.04 9.92
N ASN A 96 -11.23 13.32 10.16
CA ASN A 96 -10.47 13.73 11.34
C ASN A 96 -11.23 13.48 12.64
N ALA A 97 -12.55 13.75 12.68
CA ALA A 97 -13.40 13.50 13.84
C ALA A 97 -13.52 12.00 14.16
N ALA A 98 -13.43 11.14 13.15
CA ALA A 98 -13.36 9.69 13.31
C ALA A 98 -11.99 9.19 13.84
N GLY A 99 -11.02 10.08 14.06
CA GLY A 99 -9.74 9.77 14.70
C GLY A 99 -8.62 9.36 13.74
N TYR A 100 -8.83 9.46 12.42
CA TYR A 100 -7.79 9.17 11.44
C TYR A 100 -6.78 10.31 11.37
N ARG A 101 -5.49 9.96 11.54
CA ARG A 101 -4.42 10.96 11.62
C ARG A 101 -3.67 11.15 10.31
N LYS A 102 -3.71 10.14 9.43
CA LYS A 102 -2.96 10.12 8.17
C LYS A 102 -3.88 10.40 6.99
N VAL A 103 -4.40 11.62 6.95
CA VAL A 103 -5.27 12.09 5.87
C VAL A 103 -4.47 12.98 4.93
N ALA A 104 -4.53 12.70 3.63
CA ALA A 104 -3.85 13.48 2.60
C ALA A 104 -4.83 13.89 1.49
N LEU A 105 -4.83 15.17 1.14
CA LEU A 105 -5.65 15.70 0.07
C LEU A 105 -4.89 15.58 -1.26
N VAL A 106 -5.54 14.99 -2.25
CA VAL A 106 -5.01 14.80 -3.60
C VAL A 106 -5.94 15.50 -4.58
N THR A 107 -5.55 16.69 -5.03
CA THR A 107 -6.28 17.40 -6.08
C THR A 107 -5.79 16.89 -7.43
N GLN A 108 -6.72 16.58 -8.34
CA GLN A 108 -6.37 16.43 -9.76
C GLN A 108 -6.04 17.81 -10.33
N GLN A 109 -4.79 18.24 -10.16
CA GLN A 109 -4.29 19.41 -10.87
C GLN A 109 -4.11 19.03 -12.33
N GLN A 110 -4.99 19.53 -13.21
CA GLN A 110 -4.63 19.67 -14.62
C GLN A 110 -3.62 20.82 -14.79
N HIS A 111 -2.40 20.65 -14.28
CA HIS A 111 -1.23 21.41 -14.72
C HIS A 111 0.07 20.80 -14.20
N GLY A 112 1.00 20.47 -15.11
CA GLY A 112 2.42 20.34 -14.80
C GLY A 112 3.08 18.99 -15.08
N ALA A 113 3.22 18.63 -16.36
CA ALA A 113 4.30 17.74 -16.77
C ALA A 113 5.65 18.37 -16.36
N THR A 114 6.42 17.72 -15.47
CA THR A 114 7.90 17.62 -15.48
C THR A 114 8.42 17.20 -14.11
N THR A 115 8.98 15.99 -14.00
CA THR A 115 10.17 15.73 -13.17
C THR A 115 10.89 14.46 -13.65
N LYS A 116 12.08 14.69 -14.23
CA LYS A 116 13.24 13.77 -14.37
C LYS A 116 13.12 12.53 -15.29
N LYS A 117 13.25 12.75 -16.60
CA LYS A 117 13.87 11.77 -17.55
C LYS A 117 15.01 12.39 -18.38
N ALA A 118 15.83 13.25 -17.78
CA ALA A 118 17.00 13.84 -18.43
C ALA A 118 18.22 13.75 -17.50
N ARG A 119 18.84 12.57 -17.42
CA ARG A 119 20.18 12.42 -16.81
C ARG A 119 21.08 11.39 -17.48
N LYS A 120 20.83 11.02 -18.74
CA LYS A 120 21.72 10.09 -19.47
C LYS A 120 21.92 10.49 -20.93
N ALA A 121 22.42 11.71 -21.13
CA ALA A 121 22.97 12.19 -22.40
C ALA A 121 24.10 13.18 -22.13
N ALA A 122 25.06 12.79 -21.28
CA ALA A 122 26.29 13.52 -21.05
C ALA A 122 27.35 12.55 -20.51
N ALA A 123 27.78 11.64 -21.37
CA ALA A 123 29.05 10.93 -21.28
C ALA A 123 29.31 10.39 -22.68
N LYS A 124 29.64 11.33 -23.56
CA LYS A 124 30.46 11.05 -24.74
C LYS A 124 31.90 10.96 -24.25
#